data_AF-A0A915C5K4-F1
#
_entry.id   AF-A0A915C5K4-F1
#
_cell.length_a   1.000
_cell.length_b   1.000
_cell.length_c   1.000
_cell.angle_alpha   90.00
_cell.angle_beta   90.00
_cell.angle_gamma   90.00
#
_symmetry.space_group_name_H-M   'P 1'
#
loop_
_entity.id
_entity.type
_entity.pdbx_description
1 polymer ?
#
loop_
_entity_poly.entity_id
_entity_poly.type
_entity_poly.pdbx_seq_one_letter_code
_entity_poly.pdbx_strand_id
1 'polypeptide(L)'
;VTQGLCYLNASFPHVERLFQLQQAWGATTKIGCGIRNCTEGGWKTTFVVCNYLVAGNYFGDRIFEFGNGCSRDSDCTTYKGSRCNVNNKLCLTNGQAAGNPSTPARENNNQPRNTRPTSKSPTPSGNGRCRDRLLNCPQLIPFCSHVMVRTHCPATCRKC
;
A
#
# COMPACT_ATOMS: atom_id res chain seq x y z
N VAL A 1 -0.77 11.09 15.88
CA VAL A 1 -0.23 10.99 14.50
C VAL A 1 -0.25 12.34 13.76
N THR A 2 -1.34 13.12 13.85
CA THR A 2 -1.48 14.41 13.16
C THR A 2 -0.68 15.58 13.77
N GLN A 3 -0.46 15.59 15.09
CA GLN A 3 0.31 16.65 15.76
C GLN A 3 1.79 16.69 15.34
N GLY A 4 2.43 15.54 15.14
CA GLY A 4 3.85 15.47 14.72
C GLY A 4 4.09 15.91 13.27
N LEU A 5 3.05 15.88 12.43
CA LEU A 5 3.17 16.24 11.01
C LEU A 5 3.24 17.75 10.79
N CYS A 6 2.60 18.56 11.64
CA CYS A 6 2.73 20.01 11.55
C CYS A 6 4.18 20.47 11.74
N TYR A 7 4.95 19.81 12.61
CA TYR A 7 6.35 20.17 12.93
C TYR A 7 7.39 19.57 11.96
N LEU A 8 6.99 18.61 11.12
CA LEU A 8 7.89 17.99 10.12
C LEU A 8 8.01 18.82 8.83
N ASN A 9 7.26 19.92 8.72
CA ASN A 9 7.08 20.67 7.49
C ASN A 9 8.27 21.59 7.13
N ALA A 10 9.40 21.49 7.84
CA ALA A 10 10.58 22.28 7.53
C ALA A 10 11.50 21.65 6.45
N SER A 11 11.25 20.45 5.93
CA SER A 11 12.31 19.76 5.14
C SER A 11 11.93 18.79 4.00
N PHE A 12 10.67 18.59 3.61
CA PHE A 12 10.36 17.55 2.61
C PHE A 12 9.49 18.01 1.42
N PRO A 13 10.10 18.68 0.41
CA PRO A 13 9.43 19.00 -0.85
C PRO A 13 9.35 17.83 -1.87
N HIS A 14 9.86 16.63 -1.55
CA HIS A 14 9.87 15.48 -2.48
C HIS A 14 9.37 14.18 -1.84
N VAL A 15 8.06 13.99 -1.75
CA VAL A 15 7.44 12.66 -1.59
C VAL A 15 6.87 12.24 -2.94
N GLU A 16 7.75 11.74 -3.81
CA GLU A 16 7.40 11.34 -5.17
C GLU A 16 6.63 10.02 -5.25
N ARG A 17 5.60 10.01 -6.11
CA ARG A 17 4.92 8.92 -6.86
C ARG A 17 4.45 7.64 -6.15
N LEU A 18 5.02 7.24 -5.00
CA LEU A 18 4.71 5.97 -4.34
C LEU A 18 3.36 5.99 -3.59
N PHE A 19 2.84 7.18 -3.23
CA PHE A 19 1.60 7.27 -2.48
C PHE A 19 0.42 6.65 -3.25
N GLN A 20 0.39 6.82 -4.57
CA GLN A 20 -0.69 6.38 -5.45
C GLN A 20 -0.81 4.85 -5.48
N LEU A 21 0.30 4.13 -5.34
CA LEU A 21 0.35 2.68 -5.44
C LEU A 21 -0.39 2.00 -4.28
N GLN A 22 -0.27 2.56 -3.07
CA GLN A 22 -1.04 2.07 -1.93
C GLN A 22 -2.54 2.44 -2.05
N GLN A 23 -2.87 3.58 -2.66
CA GLN A 23 -4.27 3.97 -2.85
C GLN A 23 -5.00 3.06 -3.86
N ALA A 24 -4.31 2.69 -4.93
CA ALA A 24 -4.83 1.83 -5.99
C ALA A 24 -4.74 0.33 -5.65
N TRP A 25 -4.20 -0.03 -4.48
CA TRP A 25 -4.00 -1.42 -4.10
C TRP A 25 -5.33 -2.16 -3.96
N GLY A 26 -5.64 -3.03 -4.92
CA GLY A 26 -6.95 -3.66 -5.11
C GLY A 26 -7.37 -4.59 -3.97
N ALA A 27 -6.43 -5.07 -3.15
CA ALA A 27 -6.75 -5.79 -1.92
C ALA A 27 -7.18 -4.88 -0.77
N THR A 28 -7.08 -3.55 -0.89
CA THR A 28 -7.48 -2.61 0.15
C THR A 28 -8.98 -2.61 0.34
N THR A 29 -9.42 -2.92 1.55
CA THR A 29 -10.84 -2.88 1.92
C THR A 29 -11.16 -1.71 2.82
N LYS A 30 -10.28 -1.31 3.73
CA LYS A 30 -10.55 -0.22 4.69
C LYS A 30 -9.49 0.86 4.62
N ILE A 31 -9.95 2.11 4.61
CA ILE A 31 -9.15 3.33 4.64
C ILE A 31 -9.66 4.24 5.77
N GLY A 32 -8.74 4.87 6.49
CA GLY A 32 -9.07 5.92 7.46
C GLY A 32 -8.16 7.11 7.25
N CYS A 33 -8.72 8.30 7.10
CA CYS A 33 -7.97 9.53 6.85
C CYS A 33 -8.13 10.53 8.00
N GLY A 34 -7.05 11.24 8.32
CA GLY A 34 -7.04 12.34 9.27
C GLY A 34 -6.62 13.63 8.55
N ILE A 35 -7.30 14.73 8.86
CA ILE A 35 -7.02 16.05 8.30
C ILE A 35 -6.56 16.98 9.41
N ARG A 36 -5.49 17.75 9.17
CA ARG A 36 -5.02 18.78 10.10
C ARG A 36 -4.55 20.01 9.34
N ASN A 37 -5.10 21.16 9.71
CA ASN A 37 -4.57 22.45 9.30
C ASN A 37 -3.42 22.85 10.23
N CYS A 38 -2.29 23.20 9.64
CA CYS A 38 -1.08 23.67 10.31
C CYS A 38 -0.76 25.08 9.81
N THR A 39 -0.40 25.97 10.72
CA THR A 39 0.04 27.32 10.41
C THR A 39 1.41 27.50 11.04
N GLU A 40 2.47 27.65 10.24
CA GLU A 40 3.84 27.82 10.74
C GLU A 40 4.57 28.85 9.87
N GLY A 41 5.23 29.83 10.52
CA GLY A 41 6.01 30.87 9.81
C GLY A 41 5.23 31.69 8.78
N GLY A 42 3.91 31.83 8.91
CA GLY A 42 3.04 32.52 7.94
C GLY A 42 2.46 31.63 6.84
N TRP A 43 2.90 30.37 6.73
CA TRP A 43 2.38 29.40 5.76
C TRP A 43 1.22 28.61 6.36
N LYS A 44 0.12 28.49 5.60
CA LYS A 44 -1.02 27.64 5.94
C LYS A 44 -0.95 26.37 5.11
N THR A 45 -0.77 25.22 5.77
CA THR A 45 -0.71 23.91 5.12
C THR A 45 -1.78 23.00 5.70
N THR A 46 -2.54 22.34 4.84
CA THR A 46 -3.48 21.28 5.24
C THR A 46 -2.84 19.94 4.96
N PHE A 47 -2.62 19.16 6.02
CA PHE A 47 -2.19 17.77 5.92
C PHE A 47 -3.39 16.84 5.86
N VAL A 48 -3.35 15.93 4.90
CA VAL A 48 -4.27 14.80 4.81
C VAL A 48 -3.41 13.54 4.84
N VAL A 49 -3.63 12.69 5.84
CA VAL A 49 -2.92 11.41 5.95
C VAL A 49 -3.94 10.29 6.04
N CYS A 50 -3.79 9.31 5.16
CA CYS A 50 -4.63 8.13 5.11
C CYS A 50 -3.84 6.88 5.49
N ASN A 51 -4.45 6.04 6.33
CA ASN A 51 -3.97 4.70 6.65
C ASN A 51 -4.85 3.68 5.94
N TYR A 52 -4.20 2.62 5.47
CA TYR A 52 -4.80 1.51 4.75
C TYR A 52 -4.66 0.27 5.62
N LEU A 53 -5.75 -0.48 5.81
CA LEU A 53 -5.75 -1.62 6.73
C LEU A 53 -4.72 -2.69 6.33
N VAL A 54 -4.63 -2.97 5.03
CA VAL A 54 -3.65 -3.90 4.49
C VAL A 54 -2.47 -3.11 3.95
N ALA A 55 -1.27 -3.56 4.30
CA ALA A 55 -0.05 -3.06 3.68
C ALA A 55 0.01 -3.55 2.23
N GLY A 56 0.48 -2.67 1.34
CA GLY A 56 0.67 -2.94 -0.07
C GLY A 56 1.91 -2.23 -0.58
N ASN A 57 1.89 -1.88 -1.87
CA ASN A 57 3.05 -1.27 -2.54
C ASN A 57 4.33 -2.12 -2.38
N TYR A 58 4.17 -3.44 -2.42
CA TYR A 58 5.28 -4.37 -2.42
C TYR A 58 5.86 -4.48 -3.83
N PHE A 59 7.19 -4.49 -3.90
CA PHE A 59 7.88 -4.61 -5.17
C PHE A 59 7.65 -5.99 -5.79
N GLY A 60 7.26 -6.01 -7.07
CA GLY A 60 6.96 -7.23 -7.82
C GLY A 60 5.56 -7.80 -7.60
N ASP A 61 4.80 -7.27 -6.65
CA ASP A 61 3.40 -7.64 -6.45
C ASP A 61 2.48 -6.82 -7.37
N ARG A 62 1.33 -7.40 -7.71
CA ARG A 62 0.32 -6.75 -8.54
C ARG A 62 -0.50 -5.78 -7.68
N ILE A 63 -0.58 -4.53 -8.12
CA ILE A 63 -1.40 -3.50 -7.47
C ILE A 63 -2.89 -3.84 -7.60
N PHE A 64 -3.31 -4.28 -8.80
CA PHE A 64 -4.65 -4.77 -9.10
C PHE A 64 -4.57 -5.80 -10.23
N GLU A 65 -5.64 -6.57 -10.40
CA GLU A 65 -5.79 -7.49 -11.53
C GLU A 65 -6.43 -6.76 -12.72
N PHE A 66 -5.92 -7.02 -13.93
CA PHE A 66 -6.51 -6.44 -15.15
C PHE A 66 -7.87 -7.07 -15.43
N GLY A 67 -8.88 -6.24 -15.69
CA GLY A 67 -10.23 -6.68 -16.04
C GLY A 67 -11.23 -5.53 -16.09
N ASN A 68 -12.49 -5.84 -16.38
CA ASN A 68 -13.58 -4.87 -16.50
C ASN A 68 -14.30 -4.57 -15.16
N GLY A 69 -13.69 -5.00 -14.04
CA GLY A 69 -14.33 -5.03 -12.72
C GLY A 69 -15.37 -6.15 -12.58
N CYS A 70 -16.00 -6.24 -11.40
CA CYS A 70 -16.93 -7.34 -11.11
C CYS A 70 -18.28 -7.13 -11.83
N SER A 71 -18.91 -8.22 -12.27
CA SER A 71 -20.29 -8.21 -12.79
C SER A 71 -21.24 -9.08 -11.98
N ARG A 72 -20.73 -10.00 -11.17
CA ARG A 72 -21.48 -10.85 -10.24
C ARG A 72 -20.67 -11.12 -8.97
N ASP A 73 -21.32 -11.54 -7.90
CA ASP A 73 -20.67 -11.79 -6.60
C ASP A 73 -19.51 -12.80 -6.69
N SER A 74 -19.63 -13.81 -7.57
CA SER A 74 -18.57 -14.82 -7.75
C SER A 74 -17.28 -14.27 -8.36
N ASP A 75 -17.30 -13.09 -8.99
CA ASP A 75 -16.10 -12.46 -9.54
C ASP A 75 -15.21 -11.88 -8.42
N CYS A 76 -15.77 -11.67 -7.22
CA CYS A 76 -15.08 -11.10 -6.07
C CYS A 76 -14.41 -12.20 -5.24
N THR A 77 -13.24 -12.65 -5.67
CA THR A 77 -12.54 -13.81 -5.09
C THR A 77 -11.53 -13.46 -4.01
N THR A 78 -11.05 -12.21 -3.94
CA THR A 78 -9.99 -11.77 -3.02
C THR A 78 -10.32 -12.00 -1.55
N TYR A 79 -11.58 -11.76 -1.15
CA TYR A 79 -12.07 -11.98 0.21
C TYR A 79 -13.34 -12.81 0.19
N LYS A 80 -13.41 -13.82 1.07
CA LYS A 80 -14.57 -14.70 1.16
C LYS A 80 -15.84 -13.91 1.57
N GLY A 81 -16.94 -14.20 0.89
CA GLY A 81 -18.22 -13.54 1.12
C GLY A 81 -18.29 -12.11 0.59
N SER A 82 -17.38 -11.72 -0.31
CA SER A 82 -17.49 -10.44 -1.01
C SER A 82 -18.67 -10.45 -1.97
N ARG A 83 -19.26 -9.28 -2.18
CA ARG A 83 -20.35 -9.05 -3.13
C ARG A 83 -19.93 -8.03 -4.18
N CYS A 84 -20.50 -8.15 -5.36
CA CYS A 84 -20.26 -7.21 -6.43
C CYS A 84 -21.29 -6.08 -6.40
N ASN A 85 -20.81 -4.85 -6.32
CA ASN A 85 -21.63 -3.70 -6.69
C ASN A 85 -21.55 -3.51 -8.20
N VAL A 86 -22.56 -3.99 -8.91
CA VAL A 86 -22.61 -3.97 -10.38
C VAL A 86 -22.64 -2.56 -10.98
N ASN A 87 -23.06 -1.56 -10.20
CA ASN A 87 -23.19 -0.17 -10.68
C ASN A 87 -21.82 0.51 -10.81
N ASN A 88 -20.91 0.27 -9.85
CA ASN A 88 -19.56 0.83 -9.87
C ASN A 88 -18.46 -0.21 -10.15
N LYS A 89 -18.85 -1.47 -10.39
CA LYS A 89 -17.96 -2.61 -10.68
C LYS A 89 -16.95 -2.92 -9.55
N LEU A 90 -17.26 -2.53 -8.31
CA LEU A 90 -16.41 -2.74 -7.14
C LEU A 90 -16.87 -3.93 -6.28
N CYS A 91 -15.90 -4.66 -5.74
CA CYS A 91 -16.12 -5.71 -4.76
C CYS A 91 -16.21 -5.12 -3.34
N LEU A 92 -17.25 -5.48 -2.61
CA LEU A 92 -17.51 -5.06 -1.23
C LEU A 92 -17.34 -6.25 -0.29
N THR A 93 -16.57 -6.09 0.79
CA THR A 93 -16.49 -7.13 1.82
C THR A 93 -17.65 -7.05 2.80
N ASN A 94 -17.91 -8.16 3.51
CA ASN A 94 -18.96 -8.21 4.53
C ASN A 94 -18.80 -7.06 5.55
N GLY A 95 -19.82 -6.20 5.64
CA GLY A 95 -19.82 -5.02 6.50
C GLY A 95 -19.45 -3.69 5.82
N GLN A 96 -19.21 -3.68 4.50
CA GLN A 96 -19.02 -2.44 3.73
C GLN A 96 -20.26 -2.09 2.93
N ALA A 97 -21.02 -1.10 3.40
CA ALA A 97 -21.98 -0.42 2.55
C ALA A 97 -21.21 0.46 1.56
N ALA A 98 -21.56 0.40 0.27
CA ALA A 98 -21.01 1.30 -0.72
C ALA A 98 -21.28 2.75 -0.32
N GLY A 99 -20.24 3.49 0.04
CA GLY A 99 -20.25 4.95 0.00
C GLY A 99 -20.83 5.72 1.18
N ASN A 100 -21.17 5.10 2.33
CA ASN A 100 -21.51 5.91 3.51
C ASN A 100 -20.22 6.30 4.26
N PRO A 101 -19.91 7.61 4.40
CA PRO A 101 -18.85 8.06 5.28
C PRO A 101 -19.17 7.57 6.69
N SER A 102 -18.28 6.76 7.26
CA SER A 102 -18.31 6.52 8.70
C SER A 102 -18.24 7.87 9.40
N THR A 103 -19.26 8.16 10.21
CA THR A 103 -19.37 9.34 11.07
C THR A 103 -18.04 9.55 11.80
N PRO A 104 -17.53 10.78 11.96
CA PRO A 104 -16.26 11.02 12.64
C PRO A 104 -16.30 10.38 14.04
N ALA A 105 -15.44 9.38 14.24
CA ALA A 105 -15.27 8.74 15.53
C ALA A 105 -14.74 9.80 16.52
N ARG A 106 -15.51 10.06 17.58
CA ARG A 106 -15.06 10.87 18.72
C ARG A 106 -13.75 10.29 19.26
N GLU A 107 -12.78 11.18 19.48
CA GLU A 107 -11.47 10.91 20.06
C GLU A 107 -11.62 10.46 21.51
N ASN A 108 -11.54 9.16 21.78
CA ASN A 108 -11.38 8.61 23.13
C ASN A 108 -9.97 8.08 23.28
N ASN A 109 -9.12 8.91 23.90
CA ASN A 109 -7.74 8.59 24.27
C ASN A 109 -7.74 7.54 25.37
N ASN A 110 -7.54 6.27 25.02
CA ASN A 110 -7.00 5.22 25.90
C ASN A 110 -6.49 4.07 25.04
N GLN A 111 -5.26 4.20 24.52
CA GLN A 111 -4.59 3.10 23.82
C GLN A 111 -3.54 2.46 24.75
N PRO A 112 -3.62 1.14 25.04
CA PRO A 112 -2.57 0.42 25.72
C PRO A 112 -1.34 0.27 24.83
N ARG A 113 -0.17 0.48 25.43
CA ARG A 113 1.16 0.21 24.86
C ARG A 113 1.31 -1.30 24.63
N ASN A 114 1.66 -1.74 23.42
CA ASN A 114 2.05 -3.14 23.21
C ASN A 114 3.34 -3.27 22.40
N THR A 115 4.19 -4.14 22.93
CA THR A 115 5.61 -4.35 22.64
C THR A 115 5.86 -5.06 21.30
N ARG A 116 6.93 -4.63 20.63
CA ARG A 116 7.44 -5.16 19.36
C ARG A 116 7.88 -6.64 19.50
N PRO A 117 7.36 -7.59 18.69
CA PRO A 117 7.96 -8.91 18.57
C PRO A 117 9.22 -8.83 17.70
N THR A 118 10.34 -9.30 18.23
CA THR A 118 11.57 -9.59 17.49
C THR A 118 11.40 -10.88 16.70
N SER A 119 11.39 -10.79 15.37
CA SER A 119 11.53 -11.97 14.50
C SER A 119 12.97 -12.04 13.96
N LYS A 120 13.60 -13.19 14.17
CA LYS A 120 15.00 -13.50 13.86
C LYS A 120 15.19 -13.79 12.37
N SER A 121 16.36 -13.41 11.86
CA SER A 121 16.91 -13.75 10.54
C SER A 121 17.14 -15.25 10.37
N PRO A 122 17.10 -15.78 9.14
CA PRO A 122 17.92 -16.93 8.75
C PRO A 122 19.08 -16.52 7.83
N THR A 123 20.26 -17.01 8.19
CA THR A 123 21.59 -16.94 7.56
C THR A 123 21.65 -17.85 6.29
N PRO A 124 22.62 -17.67 5.37
CA PRO A 124 22.54 -18.11 3.98
C PRO A 124 22.98 -19.56 3.79
N SER A 125 22.31 -20.28 2.89
CA SER A 125 22.72 -21.59 2.40
C SER A 125 22.76 -21.56 0.87
N GLY A 126 23.93 -21.88 0.32
CA GLY A 126 24.25 -21.81 -1.11
C GLY A 126 23.68 -22.95 -1.96
N ASN A 127 24.07 -22.90 -3.23
CA ASN A 127 23.77 -23.75 -4.38
C ASN A 127 22.44 -23.51 -5.10
N GLY A 128 22.48 -22.71 -6.16
CA GLY A 128 21.40 -22.63 -7.13
C GLY A 128 21.73 -21.66 -8.26
N ARG A 129 21.51 -22.10 -9.50
CA ARG A 129 21.54 -21.28 -10.72
C ARG A 129 20.97 -19.89 -10.46
N CYS A 130 21.61 -18.89 -11.06
CA CYS A 130 21.11 -17.52 -11.07
C CYS A 130 19.64 -17.51 -11.54
N ARG A 131 18.73 -17.16 -10.64
CA ARG A 131 17.29 -17.14 -10.91
C ARG A 131 16.70 -15.86 -10.38
N ASP A 132 15.78 -15.32 -11.15
CA ASP A 132 14.98 -14.17 -10.78
C ASP A 132 14.02 -14.51 -9.64
N ARG A 133 13.87 -13.57 -8.69
CA ARG A 133 12.98 -13.71 -7.53
C ARG A 133 11.60 -13.11 -7.76
N LEU A 134 11.42 -12.24 -8.74
CA LEU A 134 10.14 -11.60 -9.04
C LEU A 134 9.47 -12.19 -10.27
N LEU A 135 8.14 -12.09 -10.29
CA LEU A 135 7.35 -12.34 -11.48
C LEU A 135 7.59 -11.21 -12.49
N ASN A 136 7.56 -11.53 -13.78
CA ASN A 136 7.71 -10.57 -14.89
C ASN A 136 9.05 -9.83 -14.98
N CYS A 137 10.15 -10.37 -14.43
CA CYS A 137 11.49 -9.79 -14.61
C CYS A 137 11.88 -9.45 -16.07
N PRO A 138 11.47 -10.19 -17.12
CA PRO A 138 11.73 -9.80 -18.51
C PRO A 138 11.23 -8.39 -18.89
N GLN A 139 10.18 -7.89 -18.22
CA GLN A 139 9.65 -6.53 -18.45
C GLN A 139 10.48 -5.44 -17.74
N LEU A 140 11.40 -5.84 -16.86
CA LEU A 140 12.22 -4.95 -16.03
C LEU A 140 13.64 -4.74 -16.59
N ILE A 141 13.96 -5.28 -17.77
CA ILE A 141 15.27 -5.12 -18.45
C ILE A 141 15.72 -3.64 -18.54
N PRO A 142 14.86 -2.66 -18.91
CA PRO A 142 15.27 -1.26 -18.99
C PRO A 142 15.72 -0.67 -17.65
N PHE A 143 15.29 -1.27 -16.54
CA PHE A 143 15.54 -0.81 -15.18
C PHE A 143 16.70 -1.54 -14.50
N CYS A 144 17.47 -2.35 -15.24
CA CYS A 144 18.65 -3.04 -14.71
C CYS A 144 19.79 -2.10 -14.26
N SER A 145 19.66 -0.78 -14.37
CA SER A 145 20.52 0.20 -13.69
C SER A 145 20.17 0.39 -12.21
N HIS A 146 18.93 0.13 -11.81
CA HIS A 146 18.48 0.26 -10.43
C HIS A 146 18.94 -0.93 -9.58
N VAL A 147 19.55 -0.62 -8.43
CA VAL A 147 20.04 -1.59 -7.44
C VAL A 147 18.95 -2.61 -7.07
N MET A 148 17.71 -2.15 -6.87
CA MET A 148 16.58 -3.02 -6.53
C MET A 148 16.28 -4.06 -7.61
N VAL A 149 16.31 -3.66 -8.89
CA VAL A 149 16.04 -4.58 -10.01
C VAL A 149 17.18 -5.58 -10.17
N ARG A 150 18.43 -5.16 -9.98
CA ARG A 150 19.60 -6.07 -9.99
C ARG A 150 19.54 -7.11 -8.88
N THR A 151 19.12 -6.71 -7.67
CA THR A 151 19.05 -7.61 -6.50
C THR A 151 17.93 -8.64 -6.64
N HIS A 152 16.80 -8.26 -7.23
CA HIS A 152 15.61 -9.12 -7.31
C HIS A 152 15.43 -9.85 -8.66
N CYS A 153 16.08 -9.36 -9.73
CA CYS A 153 16.10 -9.99 -11.06
C CYS A 153 17.55 -10.20 -11.56
N PRO A 154 18.42 -10.91 -10.81
CA PRO A 154 19.85 -11.04 -11.14
C PRO A 154 20.09 -11.82 -12.44
N ALA A 155 19.21 -12.77 -12.79
CA ALA A 155 19.34 -13.55 -14.02
C ALA A 155 18.95 -12.72 -15.25
N THR A 156 17.84 -11.98 -15.17
CA THR A 156 17.43 -11.05 -16.23
C THR A 156 18.46 -9.93 -16.43
N CYS A 157 19.03 -9.39 -15.35
CA CYS A 157 20.02 -8.31 -15.45
C CYS A 157 21.46 -8.78 -15.70
N ARG A 158 21.69 -10.10 -15.88
CA ARG A 158 23.03 -10.70 -16.04
C ARG A 158 24.01 -10.24 -14.95
N LYS A 159 23.51 -10.12 -13.72
CA LYS A 159 24.22 -9.65 -12.51
C LYS A 159 24.10 -10.71 -11.43
N CYS A 160 24.54 -11.91 -11.79
CA CYS A 160 24.97 -12.96 -10.89
C CYS A 160 26.41 -12.62 -10.45
#